data_AF-A0A381YRK6-F1
#
_entry.id   AF-A0A381YRK6-F1
#
_cell.length_a   1.000
_cell.length_b   1.000
_cell.length_c   1.000
_cell.angle_alpha   90.00
_cell.angle_beta   90.00
_cell.angle_gamma   90.00
#
_symmetry.space_group_name_H-M   'P 1'
#
loop_
_entity.id
_entity.type
_entity.pdbx_description
1 polymer ?
#
loop_
_entity_poly.entity_id
_entity_poly.type
_entity_poly.pdbx_seq_one_letter_code
_entity_poly.pdbx_strand_id
1 'polypeptide(L)'
;MLEDYTLESSAVPVHTITALDDAEKETLRDEIRSLLEQQNAVLVAHYYVDGDIQDLAEETGGCVADSLEMARFGRDHPAPTLVVAGVRFMGETAKILASQKRVLMPNLAAECSLDIGCPPDEFEALVADHPDRTVVVYANTSARVKALSDWVVTSSVGLRIVEHLTANGEKILWAPDQHLGAYIKAETGADMLLWRGACVVHEEFKATALADIRRVYPEAGILVHPEAPAAVAAMADCVGSTSQILRAASDLPHDTFIVATDRGLFHKMRKANPQKRFIEAPTAGDGATCRSCAHCPWMAMNELRELRDALRDGSNEILIDAETAERAMLPLQRMLDFPTA
;
A
#
# COMPACT_ATOMS: atom_id res chain seq x y z
N MET A 1 12.86 -13.10 -21.33
CA MET A 1 11.83 -12.52 -20.45
C MET A 1 12.19 -12.92 -19.03
N LEU A 2 12.04 -12.03 -18.06
CA LEU A 2 12.32 -12.36 -16.66
C LEU A 2 11.36 -13.44 -16.15
N GLU A 3 11.78 -14.15 -15.11
CA GLU A 3 10.94 -15.11 -14.37
C GLU A 3 9.69 -14.43 -13.81
N ASP A 4 8.63 -15.19 -13.60
CA ASP A 4 7.39 -14.70 -13.00
C ASP A 4 7.48 -14.83 -11.48
N TYR A 5 7.40 -13.71 -10.78
CA TYR A 5 7.50 -13.64 -9.32
C TYR A 5 6.15 -13.33 -8.66
N THR A 6 5.05 -13.47 -9.40
CA THR A 6 3.70 -13.37 -8.83
C THR A 6 3.48 -14.51 -7.85
N LEU A 7 2.99 -14.20 -6.64
CA LEU A 7 2.70 -15.23 -5.64
C LEU A 7 1.55 -16.12 -6.11
N GLU A 8 1.72 -17.42 -5.92
CA GLU A 8 0.62 -18.37 -6.06
C GLU A 8 -0.43 -18.13 -4.96
N SER A 9 -1.70 -18.40 -5.28
CA SER A 9 -2.81 -18.28 -4.31
C SER A 9 -2.63 -19.14 -3.05
N SER A 10 -1.87 -20.23 -3.15
CA SER A 10 -1.52 -21.13 -2.04
C SER A 10 -0.58 -20.48 -1.02
N ALA A 11 0.21 -19.48 -1.44
CA ALA A 11 1.14 -18.72 -0.59
C ALA A 11 0.49 -17.51 0.10
N VAL A 12 -0.74 -17.16 -0.30
CA VAL A 12 -1.51 -16.07 0.31
C VAL A 12 -2.16 -16.57 1.60
N PRO A 13 -1.95 -15.92 2.76
CA PRO A 13 -2.49 -16.40 4.02
C PRO A 13 -4.01 -16.32 4.03
N VAL A 14 -4.63 -17.34 4.64
CA VAL A 14 -6.05 -17.29 5.00
C VAL A 14 -6.15 -16.63 6.37
N HIS A 15 -6.38 -15.32 6.39
CA HIS A 15 -6.64 -14.61 7.63
C HIS A 15 -8.14 -14.57 7.92
N THR A 16 -8.53 -15.12 9.07
CA THR A 16 -9.94 -15.11 9.52
C THR A 16 -10.12 -14.00 10.53
N ILE A 17 -10.91 -12.99 10.14
CA ILE A 17 -11.28 -11.88 11.03
C ILE A 17 -12.23 -12.43 12.10
N THR A 18 -11.88 -12.22 13.37
CA THR A 18 -12.78 -12.58 14.47
C THR A 18 -13.80 -11.47 14.64
N ALA A 19 -15.09 -11.77 14.42
CA ALA A 19 -16.14 -10.80 14.63
C ALA A 19 -16.20 -10.37 16.10
N LEU A 20 -16.12 -9.06 16.33
CA LEU A 20 -16.28 -8.42 17.64
C LEU A 20 -17.65 -7.74 17.68
N ASP A 21 -18.34 -7.84 18.82
CA ASP A 21 -19.52 -7.00 19.04
C ASP A 21 -19.13 -5.54 19.39
N ASP A 22 -20.10 -4.63 19.31
CA ASP A 22 -19.85 -3.20 19.51
C ASP A 22 -19.31 -2.88 20.92
N ALA A 23 -19.69 -3.66 21.95
CA ALA A 23 -19.24 -3.45 23.31
C ALA A 23 -17.79 -3.92 23.50
N GLU A 24 -17.42 -5.05 22.90
CA GLU A 24 -16.03 -5.53 22.84
C GLU A 24 -15.13 -4.56 22.08
N LYS A 25 -15.61 -4.03 20.95
CA LYS A 25 -14.87 -3.03 20.16
C LYS A 25 -14.58 -1.78 20.98
N GLU A 26 -15.59 -1.21 21.64
CA GLU A 26 -15.39 0.01 22.44
C GLU A 26 -14.45 -0.24 23.62
N THR A 27 -14.58 -1.40 24.29
CA THR A 27 -13.66 -1.80 25.37
C THR A 27 -12.21 -1.86 24.87
N LEU A 28 -11.96 -2.49 23.72
CA LEU A 28 -10.61 -2.56 23.15
C LEU A 28 -10.09 -1.20 22.72
N ARG A 29 -10.94 -0.34 22.15
CA ARG A 29 -10.57 1.03 21.76
C ARG A 29 -10.15 1.84 22.98
N ASP A 30 -10.89 1.77 24.08
CA ASP A 30 -10.53 2.43 25.35
C ASP A 30 -9.21 1.93 25.93
N GLU A 31 -8.99 0.61 25.90
CA GLU A 31 -7.70 0.02 26.30
C GLU A 31 -6.55 0.56 25.43
N ILE A 32 -6.73 0.59 24.11
CA ILE A 32 -5.70 1.05 23.17
C ILE A 32 -5.42 2.55 23.36
N ARG A 33 -6.45 3.40 23.52
CA ARG A 33 -6.26 4.83 23.82
C ARG A 33 -5.37 5.01 25.05
N SER A 34 -5.68 4.30 26.13
CA SER A 34 -4.91 4.32 27.38
C SER A 34 -3.47 3.84 27.17
N LEU A 35 -3.27 2.78 26.38
CA LEU A 35 -1.95 2.23 26.10
C LEU A 35 -1.09 3.14 25.20
N LEU A 36 -1.69 3.81 24.21
CA LEU A 36 -1.00 4.79 23.37
C LEU A 36 -0.44 5.93 24.22
N GLU A 37 -1.23 6.45 25.17
CA GLU A 37 -0.77 7.46 26.12
C GLU A 37 0.35 6.93 27.02
N GLN A 38 0.19 5.74 27.60
CA GLN A 38 1.21 5.12 28.47
C GLN A 38 2.54 4.90 27.77
N GLN A 39 2.52 4.54 26.48
CA GLN A 39 3.72 4.28 25.67
C GLN A 39 4.29 5.55 25.01
N ASN A 40 3.68 6.72 25.22
CA ASN A 40 3.93 7.95 24.46
C ASN A 40 3.98 7.65 22.94
N ALA A 41 2.96 6.95 22.46
CA ALA A 41 2.89 6.42 21.11
C ALA A 41 1.90 7.18 20.25
N VAL A 42 2.19 7.26 18.95
CA VAL A 42 1.24 7.73 17.93
C VAL A 42 0.91 6.60 16.97
N LEU A 43 -0.36 6.47 16.59
CA LEU A 43 -0.84 5.46 15.66
C LEU A 43 -0.94 6.04 14.24
N VAL A 44 -0.24 5.45 13.28
CA VAL A 44 -0.47 5.72 11.85
C VAL A 44 -1.07 4.48 11.20
N ALA A 45 -2.12 4.69 10.42
CA ALA A 45 -2.88 3.61 9.79
C ALA A 45 -2.93 3.79 8.27
N HIS A 46 -2.72 2.69 7.54
CA HIS A 46 -2.96 2.70 6.09
C HIS A 46 -4.46 2.64 5.79
N TYR A 47 -4.91 3.23 4.69
CA TYR A 47 -6.33 3.20 4.28
C TYR A 47 -6.96 1.80 4.13
N TYR A 48 -6.14 0.74 4.05
CA TYR A 48 -6.63 -0.62 3.82
C TYR A 48 -6.82 -1.44 5.09
N VAL A 49 -6.41 -0.92 6.26
CA VAL A 49 -6.67 -1.60 7.54
C VAL A 49 -8.15 -1.47 7.92
N ASP A 50 -8.57 -2.21 8.95
CA ASP A 50 -9.94 -2.19 9.43
C ASP A 50 -10.43 -0.77 9.81
N GLY A 51 -11.72 -0.50 9.59
CA GLY A 51 -12.33 0.81 9.84
C GLY A 51 -12.20 1.26 11.29
N ASP A 52 -12.26 0.33 12.26
CA ASP A 52 -12.11 0.67 13.68
C ASP A 52 -10.69 1.18 13.98
N ILE A 53 -9.67 0.60 13.34
CA ILE A 53 -8.28 1.05 13.45
C ILE A 53 -8.08 2.40 12.78
N GLN A 54 -8.70 2.62 11.62
CA GLN A 54 -8.67 3.92 10.94
C GLN A 54 -9.27 5.02 11.84
N ASP A 55 -10.47 4.80 12.38
CA ASP A 55 -11.12 5.77 13.25
C ASP A 55 -10.32 6.02 14.53
N LEU A 56 -9.78 4.96 15.13
CA LEU A 56 -8.94 5.06 16.33
C LEU A 56 -7.66 5.87 16.08
N ALA A 57 -7.01 5.71 14.92
CA ALA A 57 -5.84 6.50 14.55
C ALA A 57 -6.17 8.01 14.50
N GLU A 58 -7.30 8.39 13.91
CA GLU A 58 -7.72 9.81 13.85
C GLU A 58 -8.11 10.36 15.22
N GLU A 59 -8.86 9.60 16.00
CA GLU A 59 -9.32 9.99 17.34
C GLU A 59 -8.18 10.20 18.35
N THR A 60 -7.08 9.47 18.17
CA THR A 60 -5.92 9.50 19.08
C THR A 60 -4.82 10.47 18.62
N GLY A 61 -5.10 11.32 17.64
CA GLY A 61 -4.15 12.32 17.14
C GLY A 61 -3.10 11.77 16.16
N GLY A 62 -3.32 10.55 15.67
CA GLY A 62 -2.56 9.94 14.58
C GLY A 62 -3.08 10.32 13.19
N CYS A 63 -2.78 9.49 12.19
CA CYS A 63 -3.23 9.73 10.81
C CYS A 63 -3.67 8.46 10.08
N VAL A 64 -4.62 8.62 9.16
CA VAL A 64 -4.99 7.60 8.16
C VAL A 64 -4.58 8.09 6.78
N ALA A 65 -3.61 7.43 6.17
CA ALA A 65 -3.02 7.92 4.93
C ALA A 65 -2.45 6.82 4.01
N ASP A 66 -1.91 7.22 2.86
CA ASP A 66 -1.11 6.33 2.03
C ASP A 66 0.32 6.20 2.58
N SER A 67 1.13 5.30 2.01
CA SER A 67 2.47 4.99 2.53
C SER A 67 3.40 6.20 2.58
N LEU A 68 3.28 7.15 1.63
CA LEU A 68 4.14 8.33 1.58
C LEU A 68 3.82 9.29 2.73
N GLU A 69 2.53 9.55 2.94
CA GLU A 69 2.08 10.48 3.98
C GLU A 69 2.26 9.87 5.38
N MET A 70 2.00 8.57 5.57
CA MET A 70 2.32 7.88 6.82
C MET A 70 3.81 7.99 7.18
N ALA A 71 4.70 7.85 6.19
CA ALA A 71 6.14 7.96 6.39
C ALA A 71 6.54 9.39 6.80
N ARG A 72 5.99 10.42 6.14
CA ARG A 72 6.22 11.83 6.50
C ARG A 72 5.71 12.13 7.91
N PHE A 73 4.46 11.80 8.19
CA PHE A 73 3.85 12.02 9.49
C PHE A 73 4.62 11.31 10.61
N GLY A 74 4.93 10.02 10.43
CA GLY A 74 5.64 9.23 11.43
C GLY A 74 7.05 9.74 11.74
N ARG A 75 7.77 10.24 10.73
CA ARG A 75 9.08 10.88 10.90
C ARG A 75 8.99 12.17 11.72
N ASP A 76 8.03 13.03 11.37
CA ASP A 76 7.95 14.41 11.87
C ASP A 76 7.18 14.51 13.21
N HIS A 77 6.34 13.53 13.54
CA HIS A 77 5.59 13.51 14.80
C HIS A 77 6.53 13.42 16.02
N PRO A 78 6.30 14.17 17.12
CA PRO A 78 7.23 14.20 18.26
C PRO A 78 7.26 12.93 19.11
N ALA A 79 6.22 12.08 19.05
CA ALA A 79 6.12 10.85 19.85
C ALA A 79 7.36 9.95 19.70
N PRO A 80 7.99 9.46 20.79
CA PRO A 80 9.14 8.57 20.72
C PRO A 80 8.78 7.15 20.22
N THR A 81 7.51 6.76 20.38
CA THR A 81 6.98 5.49 19.87
C THR A 81 6.04 5.76 18.70
N LEU A 82 6.20 5.02 17.61
CA LEU A 82 5.34 5.04 16.44
C LEU A 82 4.73 3.64 16.28
N VAL A 83 3.41 3.56 16.18
CA VAL A 83 2.72 2.32 15.84
C VAL A 83 2.25 2.42 14.40
N VAL A 84 2.67 1.49 13.56
CA VAL A 84 2.32 1.42 12.15
C VAL A 84 1.32 0.30 11.95
N ALA A 85 0.03 0.65 11.81
CA ALA A 85 -1.00 -0.27 11.36
C ALA A 85 -0.99 -0.35 9.83
N GLY A 86 -0.43 -1.45 9.31
CA GLY A 86 -0.16 -1.66 7.89
C GLY A 86 0.61 -2.97 7.69
N VAL A 87 1.49 -2.99 6.70
CA VAL A 87 2.31 -4.17 6.38
C VAL A 87 3.80 -3.90 6.63
N ARG A 88 4.59 -4.97 6.72
CA ARG A 88 5.95 -4.96 7.29
C ARG A 88 6.87 -3.94 6.65
N PHE A 89 6.91 -3.87 5.32
CA PHE A 89 7.74 -2.87 4.63
C PHE A 89 7.40 -1.42 5.03
N MET A 90 6.15 -1.13 5.44
CA MET A 90 5.75 0.20 5.91
C MET A 90 6.34 0.49 7.29
N GLY A 91 6.29 -0.50 8.20
CA GLY A 91 6.99 -0.44 9.48
C GLY A 91 8.50 -0.29 9.30
N GLU A 92 9.08 -1.03 8.36
CA GLU A 92 10.50 -0.92 8.02
C GLU A 92 10.87 0.46 7.47
N THR A 93 10.06 0.99 6.55
CA THR A 93 10.24 2.34 6.01
C THR A 93 10.17 3.40 7.11
N ALA A 94 9.21 3.28 8.03
CA ALA A 94 9.08 4.17 9.16
C ALA A 94 10.30 4.07 10.10
N LYS A 95 10.81 2.86 10.35
CA LYS A 95 12.01 2.66 11.18
C LYS A 95 13.27 3.22 10.53
N ILE A 96 13.43 3.12 9.21
CA ILE A 96 14.56 3.73 8.50
C ILE A 96 14.49 5.25 8.67
N LEU A 97 13.37 5.87 8.30
CA LEU A 97 13.19 7.32 8.31
C LEU A 97 13.20 7.94 9.71
N ALA A 98 12.77 7.18 10.72
CA ALA A 98 12.73 7.60 12.11
C ALA A 98 13.57 6.67 13.00
N SER A 99 14.84 6.48 12.63
CA SER A 99 15.77 5.52 13.28
C SER A 99 15.81 5.60 14.81
N GLN A 100 15.69 6.80 15.38
CA GLN A 100 15.67 7.06 16.82
C GLN A 100 14.36 6.65 17.54
N LYS A 101 13.26 6.47 16.80
CA LYS A 101 11.96 6.09 17.36
C LYS A 101 11.89 4.58 17.56
N ARG A 102 11.10 4.17 18.56
CA ARG A 102 10.61 2.80 18.66
C ARG A 102 9.46 2.63 17.67
N VAL A 103 9.53 1.64 16.79
CA VAL A 103 8.49 1.40 15.77
C VAL A 103 7.85 0.04 16.02
N LEU A 104 6.57 0.04 16.37
CA LEU A 104 5.79 -1.17 16.60
C LEU A 104 4.80 -1.39 15.46
N MET A 105 4.42 -2.64 15.23
CA MET A 105 3.30 -3.01 14.37
C MET A 105 2.31 -3.88 15.14
N PRO A 106 1.01 -3.87 14.79
CA PRO A 106 0.05 -4.82 15.36
C PRO A 106 0.50 -6.26 15.17
N ASN A 107 0.99 -6.60 13.98
CA ASN A 107 1.43 -7.96 13.64
C ASN A 107 2.59 -7.94 12.64
N LEU A 108 3.75 -8.53 12.97
CA LEU A 108 4.91 -8.58 12.07
C LEU A 108 4.75 -9.58 10.91
N ALA A 109 3.78 -10.50 10.98
CA ALA A 109 3.45 -11.39 9.86
C ALA A 109 2.56 -10.72 8.80
N ALA A 110 2.15 -9.45 9.02
CA ALA A 110 1.46 -8.63 8.03
C ALA A 110 2.44 -8.24 6.91
N GLU A 111 2.74 -9.16 6.00
CA GLU A 111 3.67 -8.96 4.88
C GLU A 111 2.96 -8.34 3.64
N CYS A 112 3.65 -8.25 2.51
CA CYS A 112 3.06 -7.84 1.24
C CYS A 112 3.46 -8.80 0.13
N SER A 113 2.50 -9.22 -0.70
CA SER A 113 2.79 -10.08 -1.87
C SER A 113 3.88 -9.50 -2.79
N LEU A 114 3.88 -8.18 -2.99
CA LEU A 114 4.89 -7.51 -3.81
C LEU A 114 6.30 -7.57 -3.21
N ASP A 115 6.40 -7.53 -1.89
CA ASP A 115 7.67 -7.64 -1.18
C ASP A 115 8.17 -9.09 -1.19
N ILE A 116 7.30 -10.05 -0.84
CA ILE A 116 7.62 -11.48 -0.89
C ILE A 116 8.02 -11.90 -2.32
N GLY A 117 7.33 -11.36 -3.32
CA GLY A 117 7.60 -11.56 -4.74
C GLY A 117 8.80 -10.79 -5.25
N CYS A 118 9.62 -10.19 -4.39
CA CYS A 118 10.87 -9.53 -4.75
C CYS A 118 12.02 -9.98 -3.82
N PRO A 119 12.42 -11.27 -3.87
CA PRO A 119 13.47 -11.78 -2.99
C PRO A 119 14.78 -10.98 -3.15
N PRO A 120 15.39 -10.49 -2.05
CA PRO A 120 16.52 -9.57 -2.15
C PRO A 120 17.75 -10.15 -2.88
N ASP A 121 18.04 -11.45 -2.72
CA ASP A 121 19.19 -12.09 -3.38
C ASP A 121 19.01 -12.15 -4.91
N GLU A 122 17.79 -12.44 -5.36
CA GLU A 122 17.46 -12.52 -6.79
C GLU A 122 17.40 -11.12 -7.41
N PHE A 123 16.87 -10.16 -6.66
CA PHE A 123 16.90 -8.75 -7.06
C PHE A 123 18.32 -8.20 -7.15
N GLU A 124 19.19 -8.51 -6.18
CA GLU A 124 20.61 -8.11 -6.19
C GLU A 124 21.35 -8.66 -7.41
N ALA A 125 21.11 -9.93 -7.78
CA ALA A 125 21.65 -10.53 -8.99
C ALA A 125 21.18 -9.78 -10.26
N LEU A 126 19.90 -9.43 -10.33
CA LEU A 126 19.36 -8.67 -11.47
C LEU A 126 19.98 -7.27 -11.57
N VAL A 127 20.16 -6.58 -10.44
CA VAL A 127 20.83 -5.27 -10.41
C VAL A 127 22.28 -5.39 -10.89
N ALA A 128 23.01 -6.44 -10.46
CA ALA A 128 24.39 -6.68 -10.89
C ALA A 128 24.52 -6.98 -12.40
N ASP A 129 23.53 -7.63 -13.00
CA ASP A 129 23.49 -7.93 -14.44
C ASP A 129 23.11 -6.70 -15.30
N HIS A 130 22.62 -5.63 -14.67
CA HIS A 130 22.16 -4.41 -15.34
C HIS A 130 22.75 -3.12 -14.77
N PRO A 131 24.10 -2.97 -14.74
CA PRO A 131 24.76 -1.80 -14.17
C PRO A 131 24.54 -0.51 -14.98
N ASP A 132 23.95 -0.59 -16.19
CA ASP A 132 23.62 0.56 -17.04
C ASP A 132 22.25 1.18 -16.73
N ARG A 133 21.53 0.68 -15.73
CA ARG A 133 20.17 1.12 -15.37
C ARG A 133 20.12 1.72 -13.97
N THR A 134 19.40 2.83 -13.84
CA THR A 134 19.00 3.40 -12.56
C THR A 134 17.94 2.51 -11.93
N VAL A 135 18.16 2.11 -10.67
CA VAL A 135 17.30 1.17 -9.96
C VAL A 135 16.20 1.94 -9.22
N VAL A 136 14.96 1.80 -9.69
CA VAL A 136 13.77 2.43 -9.10
C VAL A 136 12.87 1.35 -8.51
N VAL A 137 12.70 1.34 -7.20
CA VAL A 137 11.83 0.38 -6.52
C VAL A 137 10.61 1.06 -5.93
N TYR A 138 9.46 0.40 -6.04
CA TYR A 138 8.25 0.77 -5.34
C TYR A 138 8.44 0.54 -3.83
N ALA A 139 7.80 1.37 -3.01
CA ALA A 139 7.89 1.31 -1.56
C ALA A 139 7.49 -0.06 -0.98
N ASN A 140 6.67 -0.82 -1.71
CA ASN A 140 6.19 -2.16 -1.38
C ASN A 140 7.28 -3.24 -1.59
N THR A 141 8.44 -3.04 -0.97
CA THR A 141 9.63 -3.88 -1.02
C THR A 141 10.36 -3.85 0.32
N SER A 142 11.14 -4.86 0.66
CA SER A 142 11.84 -4.94 1.94
C SER A 142 12.90 -3.85 2.08
N ALA A 143 13.33 -3.59 3.33
CA ALA A 143 14.47 -2.72 3.61
C ALA A 143 15.73 -3.09 2.81
N ARG A 144 15.99 -4.40 2.62
CA ARG A 144 17.16 -4.88 1.86
C ARG A 144 17.05 -4.57 0.37
N VAL A 145 15.87 -4.71 -0.24
CA VAL A 145 15.64 -4.29 -1.64
C VAL A 145 15.78 -2.78 -1.78
N LYS A 146 15.26 -1.99 -0.83
CA LYS A 146 15.47 -0.53 -0.81
C LYS A 146 16.96 -0.17 -0.75
N ALA A 147 17.76 -0.88 0.04
CA ALA A 147 19.22 -0.67 0.14
C ALA A 147 20.01 -1.00 -1.14
N LEU A 148 19.38 -1.66 -2.11
CA LEU A 148 19.92 -1.97 -3.44
C LEU A 148 19.42 -1.00 -4.53
N SER A 149 18.64 0.02 -4.16
CA SER A 149 17.97 0.93 -5.10
C SER A 149 18.57 2.34 -5.10
N ASP A 150 18.43 3.02 -6.23
CA ASP A 150 18.74 4.46 -6.36
C ASP A 150 17.56 5.32 -5.94
N TRP A 151 16.33 4.85 -6.16
CA TRP A 151 15.10 5.56 -5.84
C TRP A 151 14.07 4.62 -5.24
N VAL A 152 13.43 5.06 -4.16
CA VAL A 152 12.15 4.51 -3.74
C VAL A 152 11.04 5.42 -4.28
N VAL A 153 9.91 4.84 -4.68
CA VAL A 153 8.73 5.61 -5.10
C VAL A 153 7.47 5.06 -4.45
N THR A 154 6.38 5.83 -4.46
CA THR A 154 5.02 5.32 -4.22
C THR A 154 4.18 5.45 -5.49
N SER A 155 2.97 4.89 -5.51
CA SER A 155 2.02 5.07 -6.61
C SER A 155 1.62 6.53 -6.83
N SER A 156 1.80 7.42 -5.83
CA SER A 156 1.49 8.84 -5.94
C SER A 156 2.58 9.68 -6.61
N VAL A 157 3.84 9.23 -6.62
CA VAL A 157 4.98 9.99 -7.19
C VAL A 157 5.75 9.24 -8.28
N GLY A 158 5.56 7.92 -8.42
CA GLY A 158 6.32 7.05 -9.31
C GLY A 158 6.33 7.52 -10.77
N LEU A 159 5.17 7.95 -11.29
CA LEU A 159 5.06 8.48 -12.65
C LEU A 159 6.00 9.68 -12.85
N ARG A 160 5.90 10.69 -11.98
CA ARG A 160 6.68 11.94 -12.09
C ARG A 160 8.18 11.74 -11.91
N ILE A 161 8.57 10.85 -10.99
CA ILE A 161 9.98 10.51 -10.79
C ILE A 161 10.52 9.85 -12.06
N VAL A 162 9.80 8.89 -12.64
CA VAL A 162 10.23 8.22 -13.88
C VAL A 162 10.25 9.20 -15.07
N GLU A 163 9.29 10.13 -15.18
CA GLU A 163 9.34 11.21 -16.17
C GLU A 163 10.62 12.05 -16.04
N HIS A 164 10.99 12.43 -14.81
CA HIS A 164 12.21 13.18 -14.54
C HIS A 164 13.47 12.42 -14.95
N LEU A 165 13.59 11.14 -14.56
CA LEU A 165 14.74 10.31 -14.90
C LEU A 165 14.83 10.08 -16.42
N THR A 166 13.69 9.88 -17.08
CA THR A 166 13.61 9.72 -18.54
C THR A 166 14.04 11.00 -19.26
N ALA A 167 13.63 12.18 -18.77
CA ALA A 167 14.07 13.46 -19.30
C ALA A 167 15.59 13.68 -19.16
N ASN A 168 16.22 13.04 -18.18
CA ASN A 168 17.68 13.01 -18.00
C ASN A 168 18.39 11.94 -18.87
N GLY A 169 17.64 11.16 -19.65
CA GLY A 169 18.18 10.10 -20.52
C GLY A 169 18.52 8.80 -19.81
N GLU A 170 18.00 8.59 -18.59
CA GLU A 170 18.26 7.39 -17.81
C GLU A 170 17.42 6.20 -18.30
N LYS A 171 18.03 5.01 -18.28
CA LYS A 171 17.31 3.74 -18.42
C LYS A 171 17.00 3.22 -17.02
N ILE A 172 15.86 2.55 -16.86
CA ILE A 172 15.35 2.20 -15.54
C ILE A 172 15.24 0.69 -15.40
N LEU A 173 15.65 0.18 -14.23
CA LEU A 173 15.25 -1.11 -13.71
C LEU A 173 14.16 -0.84 -12.68
N TRP A 174 12.99 -1.44 -12.87
CA TRP A 174 11.80 -1.20 -12.06
C TRP A 174 11.41 -2.46 -11.29
N ALA A 175 11.10 -2.33 -10.01
CA ALA A 175 10.55 -3.41 -9.20
C ALA A 175 9.56 -2.93 -8.13
N PRO A 176 8.70 -3.80 -7.59
CA PRO A 176 8.49 -5.18 -8.01
C PRO A 176 7.22 -5.35 -8.85
N ASP A 177 6.33 -4.35 -8.86
CA ASP A 177 5.01 -4.46 -9.48
C ASP A 177 5.06 -4.20 -10.98
N GLN A 178 4.74 -5.23 -11.77
CA GLN A 178 4.79 -5.16 -13.22
C GLN A 178 3.67 -4.32 -13.83
N HIS A 179 2.52 -4.16 -13.16
CA HIS A 179 1.39 -3.38 -13.68
C HIS A 179 1.60 -1.90 -13.50
N LEU A 180 2.02 -1.47 -12.31
CA LEU A 180 2.44 -0.09 -12.06
C LEU A 180 3.63 0.27 -12.95
N GLY A 181 4.60 -0.65 -13.10
CA GLY A 181 5.73 -0.47 -14.01
C GLY A 181 5.29 -0.33 -15.47
N ALA A 182 4.36 -1.16 -15.93
CA ALA A 182 3.82 -1.09 -17.29
C ALA A 182 2.98 0.18 -17.52
N TYR A 183 2.18 0.59 -16.53
CA TYR A 183 1.43 1.84 -16.55
C TYR A 183 2.38 3.04 -16.70
N ILE A 184 3.37 3.16 -15.82
CA ILE A 184 4.37 4.23 -15.89
C ILE A 184 5.12 4.19 -17.23
N LYS A 185 5.53 3.01 -17.70
CA LYS A 185 6.20 2.86 -19.00
C LYS A 185 5.32 3.35 -20.15
N ALA A 186 4.02 3.07 -20.14
CA ALA A 186 3.09 3.49 -21.17
C ALA A 186 2.88 5.01 -21.16
N GLU A 187 2.73 5.61 -19.99
CA GLU A 187 2.51 7.06 -19.84
C GLU A 187 3.77 7.89 -20.17
N THR A 188 4.96 7.38 -19.86
CA THR A 188 6.22 8.13 -20.00
C THR A 188 7.02 7.81 -21.26
N GLY A 189 6.81 6.63 -21.85
CA GLY A 189 7.65 6.11 -22.93
C GLY A 189 9.06 5.69 -22.48
N ALA A 190 9.31 5.54 -21.17
CA ALA A 190 10.62 5.22 -20.61
C ALA A 190 11.19 3.85 -21.04
N ASP A 191 12.52 3.75 -21.17
CA ASP A 191 13.22 2.45 -21.30
C ASP A 191 13.29 1.77 -19.93
N MET A 192 12.24 1.01 -19.61
CA MET A 192 12.13 0.26 -18.36
C MET A 192 12.24 -1.25 -18.56
N LEU A 193 13.12 -1.87 -17.78
CA LEU A 193 13.15 -3.31 -17.50
C LEU A 193 12.31 -3.55 -16.23
N LEU A 194 11.26 -4.37 -16.33
CA LEU A 194 10.29 -4.56 -15.26
C LEU A 194 10.48 -5.91 -14.58
N TRP A 195 10.72 -5.89 -13.27
CA TRP A 195 10.50 -7.06 -12.41
C TRP A 195 9.06 -7.55 -12.54
N ARG A 196 8.85 -8.86 -12.49
CA ARG A 196 7.55 -9.48 -12.80
C ARG A 196 6.84 -9.97 -11.55
N GLY A 197 6.68 -9.12 -10.55
CA GLY A 197 5.78 -9.33 -9.42
C GLY A 197 4.43 -8.66 -9.67
N ALA A 198 3.40 -9.04 -8.92
CA ALA A 198 2.10 -8.39 -8.95
C ALA A 198 1.41 -8.47 -7.58
N CYS A 199 0.62 -7.46 -7.27
CA CYS A 199 -0.24 -7.48 -6.08
C CYS A 199 -1.36 -8.51 -6.26
N VAL A 200 -1.45 -9.46 -5.33
CA VAL A 200 -2.47 -10.54 -5.37
C VAL A 200 -3.90 -10.01 -5.26
N VAL A 201 -4.12 -8.78 -4.78
CA VAL A 201 -5.45 -8.16 -4.74
C VAL A 201 -5.79 -7.57 -6.09
N HIS A 202 -4.91 -6.74 -6.65
CA HIS A 202 -5.21 -5.99 -7.87
C HIS A 202 -5.13 -6.84 -9.14
N GLU A 203 -4.32 -7.89 -9.17
CA GLU A 203 -4.24 -8.87 -10.27
C GLU A 203 -5.57 -9.61 -10.52
N GLU A 204 -6.40 -9.75 -9.49
CA GLU A 204 -7.67 -10.49 -9.60
C GLU A 204 -8.75 -9.75 -10.38
N PHE A 205 -8.63 -8.44 -10.56
CA PHE A 205 -9.60 -7.66 -11.34
C PHE A 205 -9.56 -8.05 -12.81
N LYS A 206 -10.73 -8.28 -13.41
CA LYS A 206 -10.86 -8.67 -14.82
C LYS A 206 -11.69 -7.64 -15.59
N ALA A 207 -11.18 -7.20 -16.74
CA ALA A 207 -11.84 -6.21 -17.59
C ALA A 207 -13.23 -6.67 -18.05
N THR A 208 -13.43 -7.98 -18.27
CA THR A 208 -14.74 -8.55 -18.60
C THR A 208 -15.75 -8.37 -17.48
N ALA A 209 -15.38 -8.72 -16.24
CA ALA A 209 -16.24 -8.56 -15.07
C ALA A 209 -16.52 -7.07 -14.78
N LEU A 210 -15.52 -6.20 -14.93
CA LEU A 210 -15.70 -4.75 -14.82
C LEU A 210 -16.65 -4.22 -15.92
N ALA A 211 -16.60 -4.76 -17.13
CA ALA A 211 -17.50 -4.37 -18.21
C ALA A 211 -18.95 -4.81 -17.93
N ASP A 212 -19.12 -5.99 -17.33
CA ASP A 212 -20.44 -6.50 -16.96
C ASP A 212 -21.10 -5.61 -15.89
N ILE A 213 -20.38 -5.23 -14.84
CA ILE A 213 -20.93 -4.34 -13.80
C ILE A 213 -21.16 -2.91 -14.32
N ARG A 214 -20.33 -2.42 -15.25
CA ARG A 214 -20.55 -1.13 -15.93
C ARG A 214 -21.86 -1.11 -16.72
N ARG A 215 -22.28 -2.24 -17.30
CA ARG A 215 -23.60 -2.33 -17.97
C ARG A 215 -24.77 -2.22 -16.99
N VAL A 216 -24.59 -2.66 -15.76
CA VAL A 216 -25.59 -2.54 -14.68
C VAL A 216 -25.63 -1.10 -14.14
N TYR A 217 -24.48 -0.44 -14.05
CA TYR A 217 -24.35 0.94 -13.56
C TYR A 217 -23.70 1.85 -14.62
N PRO A 218 -24.40 2.20 -15.72
CA PRO A 218 -23.81 2.90 -16.86
C PRO A 218 -23.29 4.32 -16.54
N GLU A 219 -23.89 4.98 -15.56
CA GLU A 219 -23.52 6.34 -15.12
C GLU A 219 -22.44 6.34 -14.02
N ALA A 220 -22.01 5.17 -13.54
CA ALA A 220 -21.02 5.10 -12.48
C ALA A 220 -19.63 5.47 -12.99
N GLY A 221 -18.93 6.30 -12.23
CA GLY A 221 -17.51 6.56 -12.45
C GLY A 221 -16.67 5.33 -12.05
N ILE A 222 -15.59 5.06 -12.75
CA ILE A 222 -14.71 3.92 -12.51
C ILE A 222 -13.37 4.44 -11.97
N LEU A 223 -13.02 4.02 -10.75
CA LEU A 223 -11.77 4.39 -10.09
C LEU A 223 -10.90 3.15 -9.96
N VAL A 224 -9.66 3.19 -10.45
CA VAL A 224 -8.77 2.02 -10.52
C VAL A 224 -7.41 2.35 -9.94
N HIS A 225 -6.85 1.44 -9.14
CA HIS A 225 -5.46 1.56 -8.70
C HIS A 225 -4.50 1.12 -9.83
N PRO A 226 -3.35 1.79 -10.04
CA PRO A 226 -2.42 1.46 -11.13
C PRO A 226 -1.73 0.09 -11.01
N GLU A 227 -1.88 -0.61 -9.88
CA GLU A 227 -1.47 -2.01 -9.72
C GLU A 227 -2.43 -2.99 -10.42
N ALA A 228 -3.57 -2.53 -10.92
CA ALA A 228 -4.51 -3.37 -11.67
C ALA A 228 -4.03 -3.61 -13.11
N PRO A 229 -4.40 -4.75 -13.73
CA PRO A 229 -4.05 -5.03 -15.11
C PRO A 229 -4.43 -3.91 -16.08
N ALA A 230 -3.60 -3.66 -17.11
CA ALA A 230 -3.80 -2.56 -18.06
C ALA A 230 -5.19 -2.53 -18.71
N ALA A 231 -5.79 -3.70 -18.98
CA ALA A 231 -7.13 -3.79 -19.53
C ALA A 231 -8.23 -3.28 -18.56
N VAL A 232 -8.01 -3.37 -17.25
CA VAL A 232 -8.90 -2.81 -16.21
C VAL A 232 -8.65 -1.31 -16.10
N ALA A 233 -7.38 -0.88 -16.03
CA ALA A 233 -7.00 0.53 -15.95
C ALA A 233 -7.53 1.35 -17.15
N ALA A 234 -7.51 0.78 -18.35
CA ALA A 234 -8.02 1.43 -19.57
C ALA A 234 -9.54 1.72 -19.55
N MET A 235 -10.28 1.15 -18.61
CA MET A 235 -11.72 1.40 -18.45
C MET A 235 -12.03 2.51 -17.45
N ALA A 236 -11.03 3.01 -16.73
CA ALA A 236 -11.18 3.92 -15.60
C ALA A 236 -11.44 5.37 -16.04
N ASP A 237 -12.24 6.09 -15.26
CA ASP A 237 -12.33 7.55 -15.30
C ASP A 237 -11.18 8.19 -14.50
N CYS A 238 -10.61 7.46 -13.54
CA CYS A 238 -9.39 7.84 -12.83
C CYS A 238 -8.53 6.62 -12.50
N VAL A 239 -7.25 6.68 -12.88
CA VAL A 239 -6.21 5.77 -12.41
C VAL A 239 -5.32 6.52 -11.43
N GLY A 240 -5.12 6.00 -10.22
CA GLY A 240 -4.27 6.69 -9.24
C GLY A 240 -4.03 5.93 -7.94
N SER A 241 -3.13 6.46 -7.12
CA SER A 241 -2.89 6.01 -5.75
C SER A 241 -4.17 6.02 -4.91
N THR A 242 -4.15 5.38 -3.74
CA THR A 242 -5.29 5.39 -2.81
C THR A 242 -5.78 6.80 -2.45
N SER A 243 -4.86 7.74 -2.20
CA SER A 243 -5.19 9.14 -1.92
C SER A 243 -5.75 9.88 -3.15
N GLN A 244 -5.23 9.59 -4.35
CA GLN A 244 -5.75 10.13 -5.61
C GLN A 244 -7.14 9.58 -5.93
N ILE A 245 -7.41 8.30 -5.70
CA ILE A 245 -8.73 7.67 -5.82
C ILE A 245 -9.72 8.31 -4.85
N LEU A 246 -9.34 8.48 -3.57
CA LEU A 246 -10.19 9.12 -2.58
C LEU A 246 -10.54 10.57 -2.97
N ARG A 247 -9.57 11.31 -3.50
CA ARG A 247 -9.79 12.66 -4.03
C ARG A 247 -10.70 12.64 -5.25
N ALA A 248 -10.45 11.78 -6.22
CA ALA A 248 -11.27 11.64 -7.43
C ALA A 248 -12.72 11.28 -7.10
N ALA A 249 -12.93 10.42 -6.09
CA ALA A 249 -14.27 10.09 -5.59
C ALA A 249 -15.04 11.31 -5.09
N SER A 250 -14.35 12.32 -4.54
CA SER A 250 -14.94 13.59 -4.13
C SER A 250 -15.14 14.55 -5.30
N ASP A 251 -14.11 14.72 -6.13
CA ASP A 251 -14.03 15.74 -7.18
C ASP A 251 -14.87 15.40 -8.42
N LEU A 252 -15.00 14.11 -8.78
CA LEU A 252 -15.73 13.70 -9.97
C LEU A 252 -17.26 13.79 -9.76
N PRO A 253 -18.02 14.09 -10.84
CA PRO A 253 -19.43 14.45 -10.74
C PRO A 253 -20.40 13.25 -10.61
N HIS A 254 -19.90 12.02 -10.50
CA HIS A 254 -20.75 10.83 -10.42
C HIS A 254 -21.35 10.63 -9.03
N ASP A 255 -22.61 10.19 -8.96
CA ASP A 255 -23.26 9.80 -7.71
C ASP A 255 -22.91 8.37 -7.28
N THR A 256 -22.48 7.54 -8.23
CA THR A 256 -22.07 6.14 -8.01
C THR A 256 -20.68 5.92 -8.57
N PHE A 257 -19.86 5.16 -7.85
CA PHE A 257 -18.52 4.76 -8.29
C PHE A 257 -18.33 3.25 -8.19
N ILE A 258 -17.73 2.66 -9.20
CA ILE A 258 -17.16 1.31 -9.17
C ILE A 258 -15.66 1.45 -8.88
N VAL A 259 -15.18 0.83 -7.81
CA VAL A 259 -13.82 1.04 -7.32
C VAL A 259 -13.03 -0.27 -7.37
N ALA A 260 -11.98 -0.31 -8.17
CA ALA A 260 -11.07 -1.44 -8.31
C ALA A 260 -9.79 -1.20 -7.49
N THR A 261 -9.93 -1.42 -6.17
CA THR A 261 -8.83 -1.41 -5.21
C THR A 261 -9.24 -2.20 -3.95
N ASP A 262 -8.41 -2.18 -2.91
CA ASP A 262 -8.73 -2.84 -1.64
C ASP A 262 -9.99 -2.26 -0.96
N ARG A 263 -10.84 -3.15 -0.44
CA ARG A 263 -12.10 -2.83 0.24
C ARG A 263 -11.93 -1.92 1.45
N GLY A 264 -10.77 -1.92 2.13
CA GLY A 264 -10.53 -1.09 3.32
C GLY A 264 -10.67 0.40 3.02
N LEU A 265 -10.37 0.82 1.77
CA LEU A 265 -10.54 2.21 1.34
C LEU A 265 -11.99 2.69 1.44
N PHE A 266 -12.97 1.78 1.30
CA PHE A 266 -14.37 2.14 1.27
C PHE A 266 -14.86 2.77 2.57
N HIS A 267 -14.25 2.43 3.71
CA HIS A 267 -14.53 3.09 4.99
C HIS A 267 -14.32 4.61 4.86
N LYS A 268 -13.12 5.00 4.44
CA LYS A 268 -12.76 6.40 4.25
C LYS A 268 -13.57 7.08 3.15
N MET A 269 -13.85 6.37 2.04
CA MET A 269 -14.67 6.92 0.95
C MET A 269 -16.10 7.24 1.40
N ARG A 270 -16.75 6.33 2.14
CA ARG A 270 -18.10 6.55 2.68
C ARG A 270 -18.12 7.70 3.70
N LYS A 271 -17.10 7.79 4.56
CA LYS A 271 -16.96 8.88 5.54
C LYS A 271 -16.77 10.24 4.86
N ALA A 272 -15.95 10.29 3.81
CA ALA A 272 -15.68 11.53 3.06
C ALA A 272 -16.85 11.94 2.14
N ASN A 273 -17.60 10.97 1.62
CA ASN A 273 -18.65 11.19 0.62
C ASN A 273 -19.94 10.42 0.98
N PRO A 274 -20.64 10.80 2.06
CA PRO A 274 -21.78 10.04 2.58
C PRO A 274 -23.00 10.01 1.66
N GLN A 275 -23.06 10.93 0.69
CA GLN A 275 -24.15 11.00 -0.30
C GLN A 275 -23.88 10.15 -1.56
N LYS A 276 -22.63 9.71 -1.76
CA LYS A 276 -22.20 8.95 -2.94
C LYS A 276 -22.26 7.46 -2.65
N ARG A 277 -22.56 6.66 -3.67
CA ARG A 277 -22.60 5.20 -3.60
C ARG A 277 -21.29 4.61 -4.11
N PHE A 278 -20.68 3.73 -3.34
CA PHE A 278 -19.46 3.01 -3.72
C PHE A 278 -19.75 1.52 -3.92
N ILE A 279 -19.27 0.96 -5.02
CA ILE A 279 -19.45 -0.43 -5.43
C ILE A 279 -18.07 -1.05 -5.63
N GLU A 280 -17.82 -2.20 -5.01
CA GLU A 280 -16.60 -2.97 -5.23
C GLU A 280 -16.55 -3.48 -6.67
N ALA A 281 -15.44 -3.25 -7.36
CA ALA A 281 -15.22 -3.89 -8.65
C ALA A 281 -15.10 -5.41 -8.44
N PRO A 282 -15.71 -6.22 -9.31
CA PRO A 282 -15.66 -7.66 -9.18
C PRO A 282 -14.25 -8.19 -9.49
N THR A 283 -13.75 -9.05 -8.60
CA THR A 283 -12.61 -9.94 -8.84
C THR A 283 -13.12 -11.26 -9.45
N ALA A 284 -12.23 -12.06 -10.04
CA ALA A 284 -12.62 -13.24 -10.81
C ALA A 284 -13.50 -14.27 -10.02
N GLY A 285 -14.50 -14.84 -10.71
CA GLY A 285 -15.34 -15.96 -10.27
C GLY A 285 -16.50 -16.17 -11.25
N ASP A 286 -16.72 -17.41 -11.73
CA ASP A 286 -17.83 -17.72 -12.63
C ASP A 286 -19.13 -17.97 -11.83
N GLY A 287 -20.20 -17.22 -12.13
CA GLY A 287 -21.55 -17.48 -11.64
C GLY A 287 -21.82 -17.08 -10.18
N ALA A 288 -22.56 -17.91 -9.44
CA ALA A 288 -23.02 -17.65 -8.07
C ALA A 288 -21.90 -17.71 -7.00
N THR A 289 -20.65 -17.94 -7.41
CA THR A 289 -19.45 -17.97 -6.54
C THR A 289 -18.56 -16.75 -6.75
N CYS A 290 -19.15 -15.60 -7.10
CA CYS A 290 -18.44 -14.32 -7.10
C CYS A 290 -17.81 -14.10 -5.72
N ARG A 291 -16.49 -14.23 -5.64
CA ARG A 291 -15.73 -13.79 -4.47
C ARG A 291 -15.31 -12.36 -4.74
N SER A 292 -16.23 -11.40 -4.67
CA SER A 292 -15.83 -10.00 -4.53
C SER A 292 -15.17 -9.86 -3.17
N CYS A 293 -13.85 -10.07 -3.14
CA CYS A 293 -13.04 -10.05 -1.93
C CYS A 293 -11.71 -9.39 -2.26
N ALA A 294 -11.75 -8.23 -2.93
CA ALA A 294 -10.58 -7.36 -3.12
C ALA A 294 -10.10 -6.86 -1.75
N HIS A 295 -9.48 -7.75 -1.00
CA HIS A 295 -9.18 -7.59 0.41
C HIS A 295 -7.83 -8.23 0.67
N CYS A 296 -6.86 -7.40 1.01
CA CYS A 296 -5.52 -7.82 1.35
C CYS A 296 -5.55 -8.55 2.71
N PRO A 297 -5.26 -9.86 2.73
CA PRO A 297 -5.33 -10.64 3.97
C PRO A 297 -4.25 -10.22 4.97
N TRP A 298 -3.16 -9.61 4.53
CA TRP A 298 -2.13 -9.06 5.42
C TRP A 298 -2.54 -7.72 6.03
N MET A 299 -3.20 -6.84 5.27
CA MET A 299 -3.76 -5.61 5.85
C MET A 299 -4.81 -5.95 6.91
N ALA A 300 -5.59 -7.01 6.68
CA ALA A 300 -6.59 -7.52 7.60
C ALA A 300 -6.02 -8.01 8.95
N MET A 301 -4.73 -8.36 9.02
CA MET A 301 -4.08 -8.75 10.28
C MET A 301 -3.92 -7.59 11.28
N ASN A 302 -4.21 -6.36 10.86
CA ASN A 302 -4.23 -5.19 11.72
C ASN A 302 -5.60 -5.06 12.38
N GLU A 303 -5.82 -5.82 13.46
CA GLU A 303 -7.06 -5.82 14.23
C GLU A 303 -6.88 -5.14 15.61
N LEU A 304 -7.99 -4.76 16.25
CA LEU A 304 -7.98 -4.12 17.57
C LEU A 304 -7.27 -5.00 18.63
N ARG A 305 -7.51 -6.31 18.63
CA ARG A 305 -6.86 -7.23 19.59
C ARG A 305 -5.34 -7.27 19.42
N GLU A 306 -4.89 -7.39 18.17
CA GLU A 306 -3.46 -7.40 17.81
C GLU A 306 -2.77 -6.09 18.17
N LEU A 307 -3.42 -4.95 17.86
CA LEU A 307 -2.90 -3.62 18.24
C LEU A 307 -2.80 -3.45 19.75
N ARG A 308 -3.85 -3.86 20.49
CA ARG A 308 -3.87 -3.82 21.96
C ARG A 308 -2.75 -4.68 22.54
N ASP A 309 -2.61 -5.91 22.08
CA ASP A 309 -1.59 -6.85 22.57
C ASP A 309 -0.17 -6.36 22.27
N ALA A 310 0.09 -5.86 21.05
CA ALA A 310 1.39 -5.28 20.68
C ALA A 310 1.77 -4.09 21.57
N LEU A 311 0.81 -3.20 21.87
CA LEU A 311 1.02 -2.06 22.75
C LEU A 311 1.21 -2.46 24.22
N ARG A 312 0.42 -3.42 24.73
CA ARG A 312 0.51 -3.91 26.10
C ARG A 312 1.84 -4.60 26.37
N ASP A 313 2.22 -5.50 25.48
CA ASP A 313 3.37 -6.38 25.67
C ASP A 313 4.66 -5.74 25.13
N GLY A 314 4.54 -4.68 24.33
CA GLY A 314 5.67 -4.07 23.64
C GLY A 314 6.31 -5.00 22.61
N SER A 315 5.56 -5.96 22.10
CA SER A 315 6.00 -6.90 21.08
C SER A 315 5.97 -6.26 19.69
N ASN A 316 6.41 -7.00 18.68
CA ASN A 316 6.32 -6.61 17.28
C ASN A 316 7.07 -5.31 16.92
N GLU A 317 8.22 -5.10 17.57
CA GLU A 317 9.13 -4.01 17.23
C GLU A 317 9.89 -4.30 15.93
N ILE A 318 9.93 -3.31 15.04
CA ILE A 318 10.71 -3.34 13.82
C ILE A 318 12.16 -3.01 14.13
N LEU A 319 13.04 -3.97 13.83
CA LEU A 319 14.49 -3.85 13.93
C LEU A 319 15.10 -4.07 12.55
N ILE A 320 16.02 -3.18 12.17
CA ILE A 320 16.74 -3.23 10.89
C ILE A 320 18.22 -3.09 11.22
N ASP A 321 19.07 -3.84 10.53
CA ASP A 321 20.52 -3.69 10.67
C ASP A 321 20.97 -2.30 10.20
N ALA A 322 21.99 -1.76 10.86
CA ALA A 322 22.40 -0.38 10.65
C ALA A 322 22.88 -0.11 9.22
N GLU A 323 23.55 -1.08 8.59
CA GLU A 323 24.06 -0.95 7.22
C GLU A 323 22.92 -0.90 6.19
N THR A 324 21.94 -1.79 6.30
CA THR A 324 20.75 -1.77 5.44
C THR A 324 19.96 -0.49 5.65
N ALA A 325 19.79 -0.04 6.90
CA ALA A 325 19.08 1.20 7.19
C ALA A 325 19.78 2.43 6.59
N GLU A 326 21.11 2.52 6.71
CA GLU A 326 21.90 3.60 6.12
C GLU A 326 21.79 3.62 4.59
N ARG A 327 21.92 2.45 3.95
CA ARG A 327 21.82 2.32 2.50
C ARG A 327 20.41 2.62 1.98
N ALA A 328 19.37 2.15 2.67
CA ALA A 328 17.97 2.37 2.29
C ALA A 328 17.50 3.81 2.57
N MET A 329 18.17 4.54 3.46
CA MET A 329 17.84 5.95 3.76
C MET A 329 17.96 6.83 2.53
N LEU A 330 19.04 6.71 1.74
CA LEU A 330 19.29 7.56 0.58
C LEU A 330 18.15 7.54 -0.45
N PRO A 331 17.70 6.38 -0.99
CA PRO A 331 16.64 6.35 -1.98
C PRO A 331 15.27 6.73 -1.40
N LEU A 332 15.02 6.49 -0.09
CA LEU A 332 13.83 6.98 0.60
C LEU A 332 13.83 8.50 0.75
N GLN A 333 14.96 9.09 1.11
CA GLN A 333 15.09 10.54 1.27
C GLN A 333 14.92 11.25 -0.08
N ARG A 334 15.47 10.69 -1.17
CA ARG A 334 15.22 11.15 -2.54
C ARG A 334 13.73 11.20 -2.88
N MET A 335 12.96 10.18 -2.48
CA MET A 335 11.50 10.17 -2.65
C MET A 335 10.81 11.30 -1.88
N LEU A 336 11.22 11.54 -0.64
CA LEU A 336 10.61 12.55 0.24
C LEU A 336 10.93 13.98 -0.21
N ASP A 337 12.15 14.19 -0.70
CA ASP A 337 12.63 15.49 -1.18
C ASP A 337 12.17 15.81 -2.60
N PHE A 338 11.65 14.82 -3.34
CA PHE A 338 11.13 15.05 -4.68
C PHE A 338 9.92 15.99 -4.63
N PRO A 339 9.93 17.12 -5.38
CA PRO A 339 8.86 18.11 -5.33
C PRO A 339 7.50 17.49 -5.65
N THR A 340 6.49 17.83 -4.85
CA THR A 340 5.10 17.38 -5.02
C THR A 340 4.23 18.37 -5.81
N ALA A 341 4.77 19.50 -6.25
CA ALA A 341 4.06 20.51 -7.05
C ALA A 341 4.30 20.36 -8.54
#